data_AF-A0A835S9L3-F1
#
_entry.id   AF-A0A835S9L3-F1
#
_cell.length_a   1.000
_cell.length_b   1.000
_cell.length_c   1.000
_cell.angle_alpha   90.00
_cell.angle_beta   90.00
_cell.angle_gamma   90.00
#
_symmetry.space_group_name_H-M   'P 1'
#
loop_
_entity.id
_entity.type
_entity.pdbx_description
1 polymer ?
#
loop_
_entity_poly.entity_id
_entity_poly.type
_entity_poly.pdbx_seq_one_letter_code
_entity_poly.pdbx_strand_id
1 'polypeptide(L)'
;MVLVDWVLEYWMKGELIEARDKRMGGDFAAVEVEVELVLRLGCLCSLPEAASRPSMRQVVQYLERNLPLPEISVCNLSAFNSSTPNHRLVVDVSSTISDGAPISDPPS
;
A
#
# COMPACT_ATOMS: atom_id res chain seq x y z
N MET A 1 -14.07 10.72 1.09
CA MET A 1 -14.97 9.54 1.04
C MET A 1 -15.14 9.10 2.48
N VAL A 2 -16.32 9.24 3.09
CA VAL A 2 -16.50 9.12 4.55
C VAL A 2 -15.93 7.81 5.15
N LEU A 3 -16.05 6.68 4.43
CA LEU A 3 -15.51 5.39 4.89
C LEU A 3 -13.97 5.38 4.91
N VAL A 4 -13.32 5.87 3.86
CA VAL A 4 -11.85 5.89 3.76
C VAL A 4 -11.26 6.85 4.78
N ASP A 5 -11.91 7.99 4.98
CA ASP A 5 -11.55 8.96 6.04
C ASP A 5 -11.55 8.30 7.43
N TRP A 6 -12.58 7.51 7.72
CA TRP A 6 -12.69 6.79 9.00
C TRP A 6 -11.63 5.70 9.18
N VAL A 7 -11.36 4.89 8.15
CA VAL A 7 -10.31 3.86 8.19
C VAL A 7 -8.92 4.50 8.38
N LEU A 8 -8.69 5.66 7.76
CA LEU A 8 -7.44 6.42 7.91
C LEU A 8 -7.22 6.91 9.34
N GLU A 9 -8.27 7.36 10.03
CA GLU A 9 -8.15 7.76 11.44
C GLU A 9 -7.67 6.62 12.33
N TYR A 10 -8.19 5.40 12.14
CA TYR A 10 -7.71 4.21 12.85
C TYR A 10 -6.28 3.86 12.47
N TRP A 11 -5.93 3.97 11.19
CA TRP A 11 -4.56 3.73 10.74
C TRP A 11 -3.57 4.70 11.40
N MET A 12 -3.90 5.99 11.47
CA MET A 12 -3.06 7.00 12.13
C MET A 12 -2.84 6.74 13.63
N LYS A 13 -3.83 6.12 14.30
CA LYS A 13 -3.75 5.75 15.72
C LYS A 13 -3.00 4.44 15.97
N GLY A 14 -2.65 3.70 14.92
CA GLY A 14 -2.11 2.34 15.06
C GLY A 14 -3.17 1.30 15.45
N GLU A 15 -4.45 1.65 15.31
CA GLU A 15 -5.61 0.84 15.70
C GLU A 15 -6.37 0.35 14.45
N LEU A 16 -5.68 0.16 13.31
CA LEU A 16 -6.30 -0.12 12.01
C LEU A 16 -7.30 -1.29 12.07
N ILE A 17 -6.97 -2.31 12.85
CA ILE A 17 -7.80 -3.48 13.07
C ILE A 17 -9.20 -3.15 13.62
N GLU A 18 -9.34 -2.07 14.39
CA GLU A 18 -10.63 -1.65 14.96
C GLU A 18 -11.60 -1.09 13.89
N ALA A 19 -11.10 -0.78 12.70
CA ALA A 19 -11.93 -0.41 11.56
C ALA A 19 -12.66 -1.61 10.93
N ARG A 20 -12.39 -2.85 11.37
CA ARG A 20 -13.04 -4.05 10.84
C ARG A 20 -14.54 -4.09 11.15
N ASP A 21 -15.26 -4.90 10.37
CA ASP A 21 -16.65 -5.22 10.72
C ASP A 21 -16.67 -6.04 12.03
N LYS A 22 -17.39 -5.53 13.05
CA LYS A 22 -17.55 -6.18 14.35
C LYS A 22 -18.23 -7.56 14.26
N ARG A 23 -18.90 -7.84 13.15
CA ARG A 23 -19.52 -9.15 12.85
C ARG A 23 -18.52 -10.19 12.35
N MET A 24 -17.26 -9.81 12.06
CA MET A 24 -16.17 -10.77 11.87
C MET A 24 -15.91 -11.48 13.21
N GLY A 25 -16.72 -12.49 13.49
CA GLY A 25 -16.55 -13.42 14.60
C GLY A 25 -15.64 -14.58 14.24
N GLY A 26 -15.22 -15.35 15.26
CA GLY A 26 -14.27 -16.46 15.11
C GLY A 26 -12.91 -16.15 15.74
N ASP A 27 -11.92 -16.98 15.45
CA ASP A 27 -10.54 -16.78 15.92
C ASP A 27 -9.88 -15.63 15.14
N PHE A 28 -10.23 -14.41 15.53
CA PHE A 28 -9.73 -13.21 14.87
C PHE A 28 -8.20 -13.13 14.87
N ALA A 29 -7.54 -13.67 15.91
CA ALA A 29 -6.09 -13.70 15.98
C ALA A 29 -5.45 -14.45 14.79
N ALA A 30 -6.14 -15.43 14.22
CA ALA A 30 -5.67 -16.15 13.04
C ALA A 30 -5.72 -15.32 11.75
N VAL A 31 -6.62 -14.34 11.65
CA VAL A 31 -6.86 -13.54 10.43
C VAL A 31 -6.48 -12.07 10.59
N GLU A 32 -5.94 -11.67 11.74
CA GLU A 32 -5.61 -10.27 12.04
C GLU A 32 -4.70 -9.64 10.99
N VAL A 33 -3.64 -10.34 10.60
CA VAL A 33 -2.69 -9.89 9.56
C VAL A 33 -3.37 -9.74 8.19
N GLU A 34 -4.33 -10.61 7.87
CA GLU A 34 -5.06 -10.55 6.61
C GLU A 34 -6.04 -9.37 6.60
N VAL A 35 -6.72 -9.14 7.72
CA VAL A 35 -7.62 -7.99 7.90
C VAL A 35 -6.85 -6.68 7.79
N GLU A 36 -5.68 -6.60 8.42
CA GLU A 36 -4.81 -5.44 8.27
C GLU A 36 -4.41 -5.20 6.82
N LEU A 37 -3.93 -6.25 6.14
CA LEU A 37 -3.53 -6.20 4.73
C LEU A 37 -4.65 -5.67 3.83
N VAL A 38 -5.87 -6.21 3.96
CA VAL A 38 -6.99 -5.81 3.09
C VAL A 38 -7.47 -4.39 3.39
N LEU A 39 -7.41 -3.94 4.65
CA LEU A 39 -7.76 -2.57 5.02
C LEU A 39 -6.75 -1.57 4.41
N ARG A 40 -5.46 -1.86 4.51
CA ARG A 40 -4.40 -1.04 3.89
C ARG A 40 -4.51 -1.03 2.38
N LEU A 41 -4.71 -2.20 1.76
CA LEU A 41 -4.84 -2.34 0.31
C LEU A 41 -6.10 -1.65 -0.23
N GLY A 42 -7.23 -1.75 0.48
CA GLY A 42 -8.48 -1.07 0.12
C GLY A 42 -8.34 0.45 0.10
N CYS A 43 -7.54 1.01 1.02
CA CYS A 43 -7.21 2.43 1.01
C CYS A 43 -6.42 2.84 -0.23
N LEU A 44 -5.44 2.02 -0.65
CA LEU A 44 -4.65 2.29 -1.87
C LEU A 44 -5.49 2.23 -3.14
N CYS A 45 -6.36 1.24 -3.24
CA CYS A 45 -7.29 1.13 -4.37
C CYS A 45 -8.26 2.32 -4.45
N SER A 46 -8.50 2.98 -3.32
CA SER A 46 -9.41 4.13 -3.20
C SER A 46 -8.70 5.48 -3.33
N LEU A 47 -7.41 5.50 -3.70
CA LEU A 47 -6.67 6.74 -3.93
C LEU A 47 -7.37 7.61 -5.00
N PRO A 48 -7.48 8.94 -4.81
CA PRO A 48 -8.19 9.80 -5.76
C PRO A 48 -7.50 9.81 -7.12
N GLU A 49 -6.16 9.86 -7.13
CA GLU A 49 -5.35 9.81 -8.33
C GLU A 49 -5.27 8.38 -8.89
N ALA A 50 -5.70 8.21 -10.15
CA ALA A 50 -5.75 6.89 -10.78
C ALA A 50 -4.36 6.30 -10.99
N ALA A 51 -3.37 7.14 -11.30
CA ALA A 51 -1.99 6.73 -11.50
C ALA A 51 -1.30 6.22 -10.22
N SER A 52 -1.82 6.59 -9.05
CA SER A 52 -1.29 6.15 -7.76
C SER A 52 -1.92 4.84 -7.26
N ARG A 53 -3.00 4.36 -7.90
CA ARG A 53 -3.65 3.10 -7.53
C ARG A 53 -2.81 1.91 -8.02
N PRO A 54 -2.76 0.81 -7.25
CA PRO A 54 -2.16 -0.42 -7.73
C PRO A 54 -2.96 -0.99 -8.91
N SER A 55 -2.26 -1.60 -9.86
CA SER A 55 -2.92 -2.39 -10.92
C SER A 55 -3.60 -3.62 -10.33
N MET A 56 -4.64 -4.15 -10.99
CA MET A 56 -5.34 -5.35 -10.52
C MET A 56 -4.39 -6.55 -10.33
N ARG A 57 -3.36 -6.67 -11.18
CA ARG A 57 -2.33 -7.70 -11.04
C ARG A 57 -1.57 -7.56 -9.71
N GLN A 58 -1.16 -6.33 -9.37
CA GLN A 58 -0.51 -6.07 -8.08
C GLN A 58 -1.45 -6.33 -6.90
N VAL A 59 -2.71 -5.92 -7.00
CA VAL A 59 -3.74 -6.19 -5.97
C VAL A 59 -3.81 -7.69 -5.66
N VAL A 60 -3.92 -8.53 -6.68
CA VAL A 60 -3.94 -10.00 -6.51
C VAL A 60 -2.64 -10.49 -5.89
N GLN A 61 -1.48 -10.03 -6.36
CA GLN A 61 -0.20 -10.43 -5.79
C GLN A 61 -0.03 -10.02 -4.32
N TYR A 62 -0.56 -8.87 -3.90
CA TYR A 62 -0.58 -8.48 -2.49
C TYR A 62 -1.48 -9.40 -1.66
N LEU A 63 -2.68 -9.72 -2.15
CA LEU A 63 -3.62 -10.63 -1.47
C LEU A 63 -3.06 -12.04 -1.33
N GLU A 64 -2.36 -12.53 -2.34
CA GLU A 64 -1.69 -13.84 -2.33
C GLU A 64 -0.38 -13.84 -1.53
N ARG A 65 0.03 -12.70 -0.95
CA ARG A 65 1.32 -12.50 -0.28
C ARG A 65 2.54 -12.77 -1.15
N ASN A 66 2.36 -12.73 -2.47
CA ASN A 66 3.42 -12.86 -3.48
C ASN A 66 4.25 -11.57 -3.61
N LEU A 67 3.70 -10.44 -3.17
CA LEU A 67 4.40 -9.17 -3.06
C LEU A 67 4.17 -8.56 -1.67
N PRO A 68 5.19 -7.93 -1.05
CA PRO A 68 4.98 -7.15 0.15
C PRO A 68 4.20 -5.88 -0.19
N LEU A 69 3.21 -5.54 0.64
CA LEU A 69 2.52 -4.26 0.49
C LEU A 69 3.53 -3.14 0.73
N PRO A 70 3.62 -2.12 -0.15
CA PRO A 70 4.55 -1.01 0.06
C PRO A 70 4.31 -0.35 1.42
N GLU A 71 5.37 0.09 2.09
CA GLU A 71 5.22 0.89 3.31
C GLU A 71 4.73 2.28 2.93
N ILE A 72 3.40 2.46 2.98
CA ILE A 72 2.78 3.77 2.79
C ILE A 72 2.64 4.43 4.15
N SER A 73 3.34 5.53 4.34
CA SER A 73 3.14 6.41 5.48
C SER A 73 1.75 7.06 5.38
N VAL A 74 0.97 6.96 6.46
CA VAL A 74 -0.43 7.42 6.55
C VAL A 74 -0.56 8.92 6.23
N CYS A 75 0.48 9.71 6.49
CA CYS A 75 0.56 11.14 6.13
C CYS A 75 0.48 11.40 4.63
N ASN A 76 1.01 10.49 3.80
CA ASN A 76 0.93 10.64 2.35
C ASN A 76 -0.52 10.43 1.90
N LEU A 77 -1.20 9.42 2.44
CA LEU A 77 -2.58 9.07 2.09
C LEU A 77 -3.60 10.11 2.58
N SER A 78 -3.38 10.72 3.76
CA SER A 78 -4.23 11.81 4.28
C SER A 78 -4.06 13.12 3.50
N ALA A 79 -2.85 13.42 3.03
CA ALA A 79 -2.60 14.56 2.14
C ALA A 79 -3.35 14.43 0.80
N PHE A 80 -3.56 13.20 0.30
CA PHE A 80 -4.34 12.96 -0.91
C PHE A 80 -5.86 13.16 -0.73
N ASN A 81 -6.42 12.88 0.45
CA ASN A 81 -7.86 13.11 0.70
C ASN A 81 -8.18 14.59 1.00
N SER A 82 -7.18 15.35 1.43
CA SER A 82 -7.26 16.77 1.80
C SER A 82 -7.01 17.66 0.57
N SER A 83 -7.88 17.56 -0.44
CA SER A 83 -7.94 18.43 -1.65
C SER A 83 -6.93 19.60 -1.70
N THR A 84 -5.75 19.41 -2.32
CA THR A 84 -5.00 20.48 -3.01
C THR A 84 -4.32 19.92 -4.27
N PRO A 85 -4.31 20.65 -5.40
CA PRO A 85 -3.90 20.11 -6.70
C PRO A 85 -2.39 20.25 -6.96
N ASN A 86 -1.52 20.07 -5.97
CA ASN A 86 -0.05 20.15 -6.19
C ASN A 86 0.77 19.42 -5.11
N HIS A 87 0.87 18.09 -5.18
CA HIS A 87 2.09 17.43 -4.76
C HIS A 87 2.23 16.07 -5.47
N ARG A 88 2.91 16.05 -6.63
CA ARG A 88 3.44 14.81 -7.21
C ARG A 88 4.47 14.24 -6.23
N LEU A 89 4.12 13.22 -5.47
CA LEU A 89 5.13 12.36 -4.87
C LEU A 89 5.44 11.23 -5.84
N VAL A 90 6.61 11.36 -6.43
CA VAL A 90 7.41 10.25 -6.94
C VAL A 90 7.47 9.22 -5.82
N VAL A 91 6.84 8.06 -6.02
CA VAL A 91 7.29 6.86 -5.35
C VAL A 91 8.72 6.66 -5.83
N ASP A 92 9.70 6.92 -4.96
CA ASP A 92 11.09 6.63 -5.28
C ASP A 92 11.21 5.11 -5.40
N VAL A 93 11.09 4.63 -6.64
CA VAL A 93 11.42 3.25 -7.01
C VAL A 93 12.82 3.27 -7.60
N SER A 94 13.80 3.63 -6.78
CA SER A 94 15.22 3.52 -7.13
C SER A 94 16.02 3.36 -5.84
N SER A 95 16.17 2.13 -5.36
CA SER A 95 17.41 1.36 -5.54
C SER A 95 17.06 -0.11 -5.22
N THR A 96 17.18 -1.10 -6.10
CA THR A 96 18.46 -1.61 -6.65
C THR A 96 18.23 -2.33 -8.00
N ILE A 97 18.45 -1.68 -9.14
CA ILE A 97 19.00 -2.36 -10.33
C ILE A 97 19.99 -1.41 -10.99
N SER A 98 21.27 -1.64 -10.72
CA SER A 98 22.43 -1.18 -11.49
C SER A 98 23.53 -2.19 -11.15
N ASP A 99 24.30 -2.78 -12.03
CA ASP A 99 24.31 -2.88 -13.49
C ASP A 99 25.19 -4.12 -13.76
N GLY A 100 24.95 -4.78 -14.90
CA GLY A 100 25.80 -5.88 -15.36
C GLY A 100 27.26 -5.43 -15.52
N ALA A 101 28.18 -6.25 -15.03
CA ALA A 101 29.61 -6.08 -15.29
C ALA A 101 29.91 -6.16 -16.80
N PRO A 102 30.80 -5.33 -17.35
CA PRO A 102 31.21 -5.45 -18.75
C PRO A 102 32.05 -6.72 -18.96
N ILE A 103 31.69 -7.50 -19.98
CA ILE A 103 32.51 -8.59 -20.51
C ILE A 103 33.70 -7.93 -21.22
N SER A 104 34.86 -7.95 -20.58
CA SER A 104 36.14 -7.59 -21.20
C SER A 104 36.68 -8.81 -21.95
N ASP A 105 36.79 -8.70 -23.29
CA ASP A 105 37.44 -9.68 -24.16
C ASP A 105 38.91 -9.91 -23.74
N PRO A 106 39.43 -11.15 -23.84
CA PRO A 106 40.85 -11.43 -23.59
C PRO A 106 41.72 -11.00 -24.78
N PRO A 107 42.94 -10.47 -24.55
CA PRO A 107 43.83 -10.12 -25.65
C PRO A 107 44.54 -11.35 -26.21
N SER A 108 44.87 -11.25 -27.50
CA SER A 108 45.58 -12.21 -28.37
C SER A 108 46.93 -12.71 -27.84
#